data_AF-A0A524AMN3-F1
#
_entry.id   AF-A0A524AMN3-F1
#
_cell.length_a   1.000
_cell.length_b   1.000
_cell.length_c   1.000
_cell.angle_alpha   90.00
_cell.angle_beta   90.00
_cell.angle_gamma   90.00
#
_symmetry.space_group_name_H-M   'P 1'
#
loop_
_entity.id
_entity.type
_entity.pdbx_description
1 polymer ?
#
loop_
_entity_poly.entity_id
_entity_poly.type
_entity_poly.pdbx_seq_one_letter_code
_entity_poly.pdbx_strand_id
1 'polypeptide(L)'
;MSIFYRGAGVGTYWHENDARLNGFTPKKPGAVHSIERLMMHIARADINSPYISLTRSYGVAYWYAAPFGRIPATETNPGYVYEIEISKPLPLGLQLLDPVKEVAAAAPEPLDSMYYQHDGLPDFVLGLVSRVEMGRFLKLPRPQPPPGGGTSYPPKLTIQLETLVRALRDAEILAVGNIPAAHVRNRYKVWKWPVEE
;
A
#
# COMPACT_ATOMS: atom_id res chain seq x y z
N MET A 1 -6.22 -17.87 -14.33
CA MET A 1 -6.47 -17.45 -12.93
C MET A 1 -5.41 -16.46 -12.51
N SER A 2 -5.72 -15.53 -11.61
CA SER A 2 -4.73 -14.64 -10.99
C SER A 2 -4.77 -14.80 -9.48
N ILE A 3 -3.59 -14.93 -8.88
CA ILE A 3 -3.41 -15.05 -7.44
C ILE A 3 -3.02 -13.68 -6.88
N PHE A 4 -3.65 -13.34 -5.78
CA PHE A 4 -3.36 -12.15 -4.99
C PHE A 4 -3.23 -12.55 -3.52
N TYR A 5 -2.59 -11.68 -2.75
CA TYR A 5 -2.39 -11.87 -1.33
C TYR A 5 -2.87 -10.64 -0.55
N ARG A 6 -3.28 -10.88 0.70
CA ARG A 6 -3.59 -9.82 1.65
C ARG A 6 -3.07 -10.19 3.03
N GLY A 7 -2.26 -9.32 3.60
CA GLY A 7 -1.82 -9.42 4.98
C GLY A 7 -2.89 -8.94 5.96
N ALA A 8 -3.06 -9.66 7.06
CA ALA A 8 -3.90 -9.28 8.19
C ALA A 8 -3.06 -9.38 9.47
N GLY A 9 -2.52 -8.24 9.88
CA GLY A 9 -1.71 -8.15 11.09
C GLY A 9 -2.54 -8.31 12.36
N VAL A 10 -1.89 -8.68 13.44
CA VAL A 10 -2.54 -8.91 14.73
C VAL A 10 -3.34 -7.68 15.18
N GLY A 11 -4.57 -7.91 15.66
CA GLY A 11 -5.49 -6.88 16.12
C GLY A 11 -6.11 -6.02 15.00
N THR A 12 -5.95 -6.40 13.73
CA THR A 12 -6.66 -5.79 12.61
C THR A 12 -7.99 -6.49 12.35
N TYR A 13 -8.90 -5.82 11.63
CA TYR A 13 -10.23 -6.37 11.35
C TYR A 13 -10.19 -7.77 10.71
N TRP A 14 -9.34 -7.99 9.71
CA TRP A 14 -9.23 -9.28 9.00
C TRP A 14 -8.40 -10.32 9.74
N HIS A 15 -7.75 -9.94 10.84
CA HIS A 15 -7.15 -10.88 11.77
C HIS A 15 -8.24 -11.47 12.69
N GLU A 16 -9.19 -10.64 13.12
CA GLU A 16 -10.31 -11.04 13.98
C GLU A 16 -11.47 -11.68 13.20
N ASN A 17 -11.64 -11.31 11.93
CA ASN A 17 -12.72 -11.76 11.06
C ASN A 17 -12.14 -12.59 9.90
N ASP A 18 -12.35 -13.91 9.94
CA ASP A 18 -11.82 -14.82 8.93
C ASP A 18 -12.51 -14.61 7.57
N ALA A 19 -11.77 -14.05 6.61
CA ALA A 19 -12.29 -13.79 5.28
C ALA A 19 -12.64 -15.06 4.49
N ARG A 20 -12.20 -16.25 4.93
CA ARG A 20 -12.64 -17.53 4.35
C ARG A 20 -14.13 -17.82 4.60
N LEU A 21 -14.73 -17.17 5.59
CA LEU A 21 -16.14 -17.36 5.93
C LEU A 21 -17.05 -16.42 5.14
N ASN A 22 -16.68 -15.14 5.05
CA ASN A 22 -17.57 -14.10 4.50
C ASN A 22 -16.98 -13.33 3.30
N GLY A 23 -15.74 -13.64 2.91
CA GLY A 23 -15.01 -12.87 1.92
C GLY A 23 -14.42 -11.59 2.47
N PHE A 24 -13.90 -10.75 1.56
CA PHE A 24 -13.43 -9.41 1.88
C PHE A 24 -14.45 -8.36 1.44
N THR A 25 -14.70 -7.41 2.32
CA THR A 25 -15.54 -6.23 2.06
C THR A 25 -14.72 -4.96 2.24
N PRO A 26 -14.85 -3.94 1.36
CA PRO A 26 -14.23 -2.66 1.64
C PRO A 26 -14.90 -2.03 2.86
N LYS A 27 -14.21 -1.10 3.53
CA LYS A 27 -14.76 -0.45 4.73
C LYS A 27 -15.95 0.45 4.40
N LYS A 28 -15.97 1.04 3.20
CA LYS A 28 -17.05 1.91 2.72
C LYS A 28 -17.63 1.36 1.40
N PRO A 29 -18.36 0.23 1.44
CA PRO A 29 -18.95 -0.36 0.24
C PRO A 29 -19.91 0.61 -0.43
N GLY A 30 -19.95 0.62 -1.76
CA GLY A 30 -20.80 1.51 -2.57
C GLY A 30 -20.31 2.96 -2.69
N ALA A 31 -19.23 3.34 -1.99
CA ALA A 31 -18.65 4.67 -2.18
C ALA A 31 -18.06 4.80 -3.60
N VAL A 32 -18.28 5.96 -4.24
CA VAL A 32 -17.84 6.21 -5.62
C VAL A 32 -16.31 6.18 -5.72
N HIS A 33 -15.78 5.49 -6.73
CA HIS A 33 -14.35 5.52 -7.06
C HIS A 33 -13.94 6.93 -7.51
N SER A 34 -12.77 7.38 -7.09
CA SER A 34 -12.10 8.58 -7.63
C SER A 34 -10.59 8.46 -7.45
N ILE A 35 -9.84 9.13 -8.33
CA ILE A 35 -8.37 9.17 -8.29
C ILE A 35 -7.88 9.77 -6.98
N GLU A 36 -8.48 10.85 -6.50
CA GLU A 36 -8.14 11.46 -5.21
C GLU A 36 -8.29 10.46 -4.06
N ARG A 37 -9.43 9.75 -4.00
CA ARG A 37 -9.67 8.75 -2.95
C ARG A 37 -8.71 7.57 -3.05
N LEU A 38 -8.36 7.14 -4.27
CA LEU A 38 -7.37 6.09 -4.50
C LEU A 38 -6.00 6.52 -3.97
N MET A 39 -5.57 7.74 -4.30
CA MET A 39 -4.31 8.29 -3.81
C MET A 39 -4.31 8.43 -2.28
N MET A 40 -5.41 8.89 -1.67
CA MET A 40 -5.54 8.97 -0.22
C MET A 40 -5.50 7.59 0.46
N HIS A 41 -6.17 6.59 -0.13
CA HIS A 41 -6.14 5.21 0.37
C HIS A 41 -4.72 4.66 0.42
N ILE A 42 -3.91 4.86 -0.63
CA ILE A 42 -2.56 4.31 -0.72
C ILE A 42 -1.53 5.17 0.05
N ALA A 43 -1.47 6.47 -0.25
CA ALA A 43 -0.45 7.36 0.30
C ALA A 43 -0.69 7.68 1.78
N ARG A 44 -1.94 7.74 2.22
CA ARG A 44 -2.31 8.14 3.59
C ARG A 44 -2.91 7.01 4.42
N ALA A 45 -3.04 5.81 3.87
CA ALA A 45 -3.72 4.69 4.53
C ALA A 45 -5.14 5.06 4.98
N ASP A 46 -5.85 5.91 4.21
CA ASP A 46 -7.25 6.21 4.50
C ASP A 46 -8.11 4.98 4.17
N ILE A 47 -8.36 4.19 5.22
CA ILE A 47 -9.15 2.97 5.13
C ILE A 47 -10.64 3.22 4.91
N ASN A 48 -11.16 4.46 5.00
CA ASN A 48 -12.58 4.78 4.79
C ASN A 48 -12.92 4.89 3.29
N SER A 49 -12.55 3.88 2.53
CA SER A 49 -12.58 3.87 1.06
C SER A 49 -13.40 2.68 0.51
N PRO A 50 -13.73 2.68 -0.79
CA PRO A 50 -14.36 1.54 -1.46
C PRO A 50 -13.35 0.44 -1.86
N TYR A 51 -12.09 0.54 -1.42
CA TYR A 51 -11.01 -0.30 -1.90
C TYR A 51 -10.64 -1.40 -0.90
N ILE A 52 -10.36 -2.59 -1.43
CA ILE A 52 -9.64 -3.66 -0.73
C ILE A 52 -8.23 -3.73 -1.32
N SER A 53 -7.23 -3.43 -0.50
CA SER A 53 -5.82 -3.61 -0.87
C SER A 53 -5.46 -5.07 -1.04
N LEU A 54 -4.91 -5.39 -2.20
CA LEU A 54 -4.35 -6.68 -2.56
C LEU A 54 -2.92 -6.46 -3.05
N THR A 55 -2.09 -7.49 -2.96
CA THR A 55 -0.74 -7.48 -3.55
C THR A 55 -0.53 -8.74 -4.36
N ARG A 56 0.34 -8.66 -5.38
CA ARG A 56 0.82 -9.86 -6.09
C ARG A 56 2.02 -10.53 -5.40
N SER A 57 2.54 -9.94 -4.33
CA SER A 57 3.71 -10.45 -3.59
C SER A 57 3.29 -11.04 -2.26
N TYR A 58 3.53 -12.34 -2.08
CA TYR A 58 3.39 -12.98 -0.77
C TYR A 58 4.28 -12.30 0.28
N GLY A 59 5.51 -11.92 -0.09
CA GLY A 59 6.45 -11.25 0.82
C GLY A 59 5.91 -9.91 1.34
N VAL A 60 5.26 -9.10 0.49
CA VAL A 60 4.62 -7.86 0.92
C VAL A 60 3.48 -8.17 1.90
N ALA A 61 2.59 -9.11 1.55
CA ALA A 61 1.49 -9.49 2.43
C ALA A 61 1.99 -10.03 3.79
N TYR A 62 3.08 -10.79 3.79
CA TYR A 62 3.77 -11.25 5.00
C TYR A 62 4.27 -10.07 5.84
N TRP A 63 4.96 -9.08 5.24
CA TRP A 63 5.43 -7.90 5.96
C TRP A 63 4.27 -7.11 6.59
N TYR A 64 3.11 -7.04 5.93
CA TYR A 64 1.92 -6.43 6.55
C TYR A 64 1.35 -7.25 7.72
N ALA A 65 1.40 -8.58 7.62
CA ALA A 65 0.78 -9.47 8.60
C ALA A 65 1.67 -9.75 9.83
N ALA A 66 2.98 -9.90 9.65
CA ALA A 66 3.87 -10.30 10.71
C ALA A 66 4.38 -9.10 11.54
N PRO A 67 5.16 -8.16 10.99
CA PRO A 67 5.71 -7.04 11.77
C PRO A 67 4.80 -5.82 11.89
N PHE A 68 3.93 -5.52 10.92
CA PHE A 68 3.18 -4.25 10.85
C PHE A 68 1.70 -4.33 11.28
N GLY A 69 1.33 -5.33 12.07
CA GLY A 69 0.04 -5.34 12.79
C GLY A 69 -0.05 -4.24 13.85
N ARG A 70 -1.14 -4.22 14.64
CA ARG A 70 -1.19 -3.34 15.83
C ARG A 70 -0.10 -3.69 16.84
N ILE A 71 0.24 -4.98 16.88
CA ILE A 71 1.41 -5.53 17.55
C ILE A 71 2.10 -6.52 16.60
N PRO A 72 3.41 -6.77 16.75
CA PRO A 72 4.10 -7.81 16.00
C PRO A 72 3.50 -9.19 16.28
N ALA A 73 3.33 -10.00 15.25
CA ALA A 73 2.85 -11.36 15.34
C ALA A 73 3.89 -12.28 15.98
N THR A 74 3.42 -13.14 16.88
CA THR A 74 4.21 -14.20 17.53
C THR A 74 3.65 -15.56 17.13
N GLU A 75 4.37 -16.63 17.45
CA GLU A 75 3.89 -17.99 17.19
C GLU A 75 2.56 -18.29 17.92
N THR A 76 2.41 -17.79 19.15
CA THR A 76 1.19 -17.95 19.95
C THR A 76 0.08 -16.97 19.58
N ASN A 77 0.40 -15.88 18.88
CA ASN A 77 -0.55 -14.89 18.40
C ASN A 77 -0.19 -14.46 16.96
N PRO A 78 -0.44 -15.33 15.97
CA PRO A 78 0.05 -15.15 14.61
C PRO A 78 -0.80 -14.11 13.84
N GLY A 79 -0.16 -13.41 12.92
CA GLY A 79 -0.85 -12.72 11.84
C GLY A 79 -1.28 -13.72 10.76
N TYR A 80 -2.01 -13.24 9.76
CA TYR A 80 -2.48 -14.08 8.66
C TYR A 80 -2.14 -13.49 7.29
N VAL A 81 -1.71 -14.35 6.36
CA VAL A 81 -1.68 -14.05 4.93
C VAL A 81 -2.77 -14.84 4.25
N TYR A 82 -3.68 -14.14 3.59
CA TYR A 82 -4.73 -14.75 2.77
C TYR A 82 -4.27 -14.86 1.33
N GLU A 83 -4.48 -16.02 0.73
CA GLU A 83 -4.34 -16.23 -0.71
C GLU A 83 -5.71 -16.16 -1.37
N ILE A 84 -5.81 -15.33 -2.40
CA ILE A 84 -7.05 -14.96 -3.05
C ILE A 84 -6.90 -15.27 -4.53
N GLU A 85 -7.69 -16.21 -5.01
CA GLU A 85 -7.69 -16.65 -6.40
C GLU A 85 -8.91 -16.09 -7.13
N ILE A 86 -8.67 -15.21 -8.11
CA ILE A 86 -9.74 -14.59 -8.91
C ILE A 86 -9.57 -15.03 -10.37
N SER A 87 -10.63 -15.62 -10.91
CA SER A 87 -10.70 -16.05 -12.30
C SER A 87 -11.30 -14.97 -13.19
N LYS A 88 -11.09 -15.10 -14.51
CA LYS A 88 -11.87 -14.35 -15.50
C LYS A 88 -13.07 -15.22 -15.95
N PRO A 89 -14.25 -14.63 -16.19
CA PRO A 89 -14.60 -13.23 -15.93
C PRO A 89 -14.58 -12.90 -14.43
N LEU A 90 -14.34 -11.63 -14.08
CA LEU A 90 -14.38 -11.20 -12.68
C LEU A 90 -15.79 -11.42 -12.12
N PRO A 91 -15.92 -11.72 -10.81
CA PRO A 91 -17.21 -11.75 -10.13
C PRO A 91 -18.03 -10.48 -10.39
N LEU A 92 -19.35 -10.62 -10.44
CA LEU A 92 -20.24 -9.49 -10.69
C LEU A 92 -20.02 -8.39 -9.64
N GLY A 93 -19.81 -7.16 -10.11
CA GLY A 93 -19.56 -6.00 -9.26
C GLY A 93 -18.14 -5.89 -8.70
N LEU A 94 -17.23 -6.81 -9.03
CA LEU A 94 -15.82 -6.70 -8.69
C LEU A 94 -15.02 -6.08 -9.85
N GLN A 95 -14.23 -5.06 -9.53
CA GLN A 95 -13.24 -4.48 -10.44
C GLN A 95 -11.86 -4.52 -9.79
N LEU A 96 -10.82 -4.71 -10.61
CA LEU A 96 -9.43 -4.64 -10.19
C LEU A 96 -8.77 -3.45 -10.85
N LEU A 97 -8.19 -2.58 -10.04
CA LEU A 97 -7.49 -1.37 -10.46
C LEU A 97 -5.99 -1.53 -10.22
N ASP A 98 -5.20 -1.08 -11.18
CA ASP A 98 -3.76 -0.88 -11.05
C ASP A 98 -3.51 0.58 -10.68
N PRO A 99 -3.14 0.89 -9.42
CA PRO A 99 -2.98 2.27 -8.98
C PRO A 99 -1.95 3.07 -9.78
N VAL A 100 -0.90 2.42 -10.29
CA VAL A 100 0.11 3.10 -11.11
C VAL A 100 -0.53 3.55 -12.42
N LYS A 101 -1.30 2.67 -13.06
CA LYS A 101 -2.05 2.99 -14.27
C LYS A 101 -3.08 4.09 -14.03
N GLU A 102 -3.86 3.99 -12.96
CA GLU A 102 -4.91 4.98 -12.64
C GLU A 102 -4.33 6.38 -12.40
N VAL A 103 -3.25 6.48 -11.60
CA VAL A 103 -2.61 7.77 -11.32
C VAL A 103 -1.92 8.34 -12.55
N ALA A 104 -1.26 7.50 -13.36
CA ALA A 104 -0.61 7.95 -14.58
C ALA A 104 -1.62 8.49 -15.61
N ALA A 105 -2.76 7.80 -15.79
CA ALA A 105 -3.82 8.22 -16.71
C ALA A 105 -4.52 9.51 -16.28
N ALA A 106 -4.50 9.84 -14.98
CA ALA A 106 -5.11 11.03 -14.43
C ALA A 106 -4.14 12.23 -14.32
N ALA A 107 -2.88 12.06 -14.72
CA ALA A 107 -1.92 13.14 -14.68
C ALA A 107 -2.29 14.22 -15.72
N PRO A 108 -2.15 15.52 -15.39
CA PRO A 108 -2.43 16.59 -16.33
C PRO A 108 -1.47 16.55 -17.53
N GLU A 109 -1.97 16.92 -18.71
CA GLU A 109 -1.14 17.14 -19.91
C GLU A 109 -1.12 18.63 -20.33
N PRO A 110 0.07 19.24 -20.52
CA PRO A 110 1.38 18.70 -20.17
C PRO A 110 1.51 18.52 -18.65
N LEU A 111 2.41 17.63 -18.20
CA LEU A 111 2.73 17.52 -16.78
C LEU A 111 3.13 18.91 -16.28
N ASP A 112 2.34 19.45 -15.35
CA ASP A 112 2.59 20.75 -14.75
C ASP A 112 4.05 20.79 -14.26
N SER A 113 4.73 21.93 -14.40
CA SER A 113 6.19 22.00 -14.17
C SER A 113 6.49 21.49 -12.76
N MET A 114 6.91 20.24 -12.66
CA MET A 114 7.06 19.57 -11.38
C MET A 114 8.25 20.20 -10.71
N TYR A 115 8.00 21.15 -9.80
CA TYR A 115 8.97 21.62 -8.81
C TYR A 115 9.26 20.51 -7.78
N TYR A 116 9.47 19.28 -8.23
CA TYR A 116 10.02 18.19 -7.44
C TYR A 116 11.51 18.46 -7.27
N GLN A 117 11.93 18.66 -6.02
CA GLN A 117 13.30 19.02 -5.69
C GLN A 117 13.71 18.22 -4.46
N HIS A 118 14.84 17.53 -4.56
CA HIS A 118 15.49 16.80 -3.47
C HIS A 118 17.01 17.01 -3.58
N ASP A 119 17.77 16.39 -2.69
CA ASP A 119 19.23 16.51 -2.59
C ASP A 119 20.01 15.64 -3.60
N GLY A 120 19.32 14.93 -4.49
CA GLY A 120 19.92 13.98 -5.43
C GLY A 120 20.21 12.60 -4.82
N LEU A 121 20.05 12.40 -3.49
CA LEU A 121 20.34 11.13 -2.84
C LEU A 121 19.19 10.12 -3.01
N PRO A 122 19.50 8.82 -3.15
CA PRO A 122 18.48 7.77 -3.25
C PRO A 122 17.65 7.63 -1.95
N ASP A 123 18.19 8.11 -0.82
CA ASP A 123 17.60 8.04 0.50
C ASP A 123 16.21 8.70 0.59
N PHE A 124 15.94 9.71 -0.24
CA PHE A 124 14.60 10.30 -0.31
C PHE A 124 13.54 9.25 -0.67
N VAL A 125 13.80 8.40 -1.67
CA VAL A 125 12.90 7.32 -2.07
C VAL A 125 12.80 6.28 -0.95
N LEU A 126 13.90 5.97 -0.27
CA LEU A 126 13.88 5.09 0.90
C LEU A 126 12.97 5.63 2.01
N GLY A 127 12.96 6.94 2.25
CA GLY A 127 12.03 7.60 3.17
C GLY A 127 10.56 7.49 2.75
N LEU A 128 10.26 7.43 1.45
CA LEU A 128 8.91 7.18 0.94
C LEU A 128 8.49 5.72 1.14
N VAL A 129 9.42 4.80 0.89
CA VAL A 129 9.24 3.35 1.03
C VAL A 129 9.07 2.97 2.50
N SER A 130 9.82 3.55 3.44
CA SER A 130 9.66 3.28 4.88
C SER A 130 9.58 4.58 5.67
N ARG A 131 8.38 5.12 5.86
CA ARG A 131 8.19 6.36 6.65
C ARG A 131 8.57 6.18 8.12
N VAL A 132 8.39 4.97 8.68
CA VAL A 132 8.66 4.71 10.10
C VAL A 132 10.17 4.66 10.37
N GLU A 133 10.91 3.90 9.56
CA GLU A 133 12.35 3.68 9.81
C GLU A 133 13.22 4.74 9.13
N MET A 134 12.81 5.19 7.94
CA MET A 134 13.62 6.01 7.04
C MET A 134 13.00 7.39 6.77
N GLY A 135 11.88 7.73 7.43
CA GLY A 135 11.17 9.00 7.22
C GLY A 135 11.99 10.27 7.46
N ARG A 136 13.12 10.17 8.17
CA ARG A 136 14.09 11.27 8.34
C ARG A 136 14.62 11.79 7.01
N PHE A 137 14.74 10.93 6.00
CA PHE A 137 15.26 11.32 4.68
C PHE A 137 14.30 12.21 3.89
N LEU A 138 13.02 12.20 4.23
CA LEU A 138 12.03 13.14 3.66
C LEU A 138 12.18 14.57 4.17
N LYS A 139 13.09 14.82 5.12
CA LYS A 139 13.28 16.12 5.76
C LYS A 139 14.70 16.65 5.59
N LEU A 140 15.57 15.91 4.87
CA LEU A 140 16.94 16.36 4.68
C LEU A 140 16.97 17.68 3.90
N PRO A 141 17.78 18.66 4.35
CA PRO A 141 17.95 19.90 3.64
C PRO A 141 18.67 19.66 2.31
N ARG A 142 18.31 20.44 1.30
CA ARG A 142 18.96 20.34 -0.02
C ARG A 142 20.36 20.97 0.02
N PRO A 143 21.38 20.31 -0.56
CA PRO A 143 22.70 20.89 -0.75
C PRO A 143 22.61 22.25 -1.45
N GLN A 144 23.35 23.24 -0.95
CA GLN A 144 23.43 24.57 -1.55
C GLN A 144 24.80 24.73 -2.24
N PRO A 145 24.86 25.31 -3.45
CA PRO A 145 26.13 25.57 -4.11
C PRO A 145 26.92 26.66 -3.36
N PRO A 146 28.23 26.47 -3.08
CA PRO A 146 29.08 27.56 -2.62
C PRO A 146 29.24 28.65 -3.71
N PRO A 147 29.40 29.95 -3.38
CA PRO A 147 29.33 30.59 -2.07
C PRO A 147 27.91 31.06 -1.71
N GLY A 148 26.96 30.89 -2.63
CA GLY A 148 25.58 31.36 -2.53
C GLY A 148 24.79 30.46 -1.61
N GLY A 149 24.81 30.77 -0.31
CA GLY A 149 23.88 30.23 0.68
C GLY A 149 22.44 30.57 0.27
N GLY A 150 21.85 29.75 -0.60
CA GLY A 150 20.43 29.76 -0.88
C GLY A 150 19.65 29.34 0.36
N THR A 151 18.39 29.73 0.41
CA THR A 151 17.51 29.29 1.50
C THR A 151 17.30 27.78 1.38
N SER A 152 17.59 27.05 2.46
CA SER A 152 17.21 25.64 2.55
C SER A 152 15.70 25.53 2.53
N TYR A 153 15.15 24.70 1.64
CA TYR A 153 13.73 24.34 1.67
C TYR A 153 13.59 22.82 1.72
N PRO A 154 12.58 22.30 2.44
CA PRO A 154 12.32 20.87 2.47
C PRO A 154 11.96 20.35 1.08
N PRO A 155 12.19 19.05 0.80
CA PRO A 155 11.74 18.46 -0.44
C PRO A 155 10.21 18.52 -0.54
N LYS A 156 9.70 18.81 -1.74
CA LYS A 156 8.25 18.85 -2.02
C LYS A 156 7.78 17.46 -2.43
N LEU A 157 7.11 16.76 -1.53
CA LEU A 157 6.47 15.48 -1.82
C LEU A 157 5.00 15.68 -2.23
N THR A 158 4.68 15.33 -3.48
CA THR A 158 3.30 15.31 -3.98
C THR A 158 2.61 14.00 -3.62
N ILE A 159 1.29 14.00 -3.51
CA ILE A 159 0.52 12.79 -3.23
C ILE A 159 0.61 11.78 -4.38
N GLN A 160 0.74 12.26 -5.61
CA GLN A 160 0.92 11.45 -6.81
C GLN A 160 2.21 10.64 -6.72
N LEU A 161 3.36 11.30 -6.46
CA LEU A 161 4.65 10.63 -6.32
C LEU A 161 4.63 9.62 -5.18
N GLU A 162 4.09 10.01 -4.03
CA GLU A 162 3.97 9.09 -2.89
C GLU A 162 3.10 7.87 -3.21
N THR A 163 2.00 8.07 -3.94
CA THR A 163 1.11 6.99 -4.36
C THR A 163 1.82 6.03 -5.31
N LEU A 164 2.52 6.55 -6.32
CA LEU A 164 3.25 5.74 -7.30
C LEU A 164 4.34 4.89 -6.62
N VAL A 165 5.17 5.51 -5.77
CA VAL A 165 6.26 4.80 -5.06
C VAL A 165 5.70 3.71 -4.14
N ARG A 166 4.63 4.00 -3.40
CA ARG A 166 4.00 3.02 -2.50
C ARG A 166 3.31 1.88 -3.26
N ALA A 167 2.58 2.20 -4.31
CA ALA A 167 1.93 1.19 -5.14
C ALA A 167 2.95 0.22 -5.76
N LEU A 168 4.10 0.74 -6.21
CA LEU A 168 5.21 -0.07 -6.72
C LEU A 168 5.85 -0.92 -5.62
N ARG A 169 6.20 -0.32 -4.47
CA ARG A 169 6.77 -1.03 -3.32
C ARG A 169 5.90 -2.20 -2.88
N ASP A 170 4.59 -1.98 -2.78
CA ASP A 170 3.65 -2.98 -2.27
C ASP A 170 3.18 -3.96 -3.36
N ALA A 171 3.56 -3.76 -4.63
CA ALA A 171 2.94 -4.44 -5.76
C ALA A 171 1.40 -4.39 -5.68
N GLU A 172 0.89 -3.20 -5.34
CA GLU A 172 -0.49 -2.94 -4.93
C GLU A 172 -1.46 -3.11 -6.09
N ILE A 173 -2.56 -3.79 -5.82
CA ILE A 173 -3.76 -3.88 -6.66
C ILE A 173 -4.95 -3.52 -5.78
N LEU A 174 -5.85 -2.68 -6.28
CA LEU A 174 -7.07 -2.34 -5.54
C LEU A 174 -8.27 -3.06 -6.11
N ALA A 175 -8.97 -3.81 -5.27
CA ALA A 175 -10.28 -4.35 -5.59
C ALA A 175 -11.39 -3.34 -5.20
N VAL A 176 -12.26 -3.01 -6.14
CA VAL A 176 -13.51 -2.26 -5.90
C VAL A 176 -14.67 -3.24 -5.95
N GLY A 177 -15.43 -3.33 -4.85
CA GLY A 177 -16.47 -4.33 -4.65
C GLY A 177 -16.06 -5.42 -3.66
N ASN A 178 -16.97 -6.34 -3.38
CA ASN A 178 -16.70 -7.44 -2.44
C ASN A 178 -15.95 -8.56 -3.15
N ILE A 179 -15.01 -9.20 -2.45
CA ILE A 179 -14.36 -10.44 -2.88
C ILE A 179 -15.07 -11.59 -2.16
N PRO A 180 -15.85 -12.45 -2.84
CA PRO A 180 -16.57 -13.53 -2.18
C PRO A 180 -15.64 -14.53 -1.48
N ALA A 181 -16.13 -15.16 -0.40
CA ALA A 181 -15.42 -16.19 0.35
C ALA A 181 -14.87 -17.32 -0.54
N ALA A 182 -15.61 -17.71 -1.58
CA ALA A 182 -15.22 -18.76 -2.53
C ALA A 182 -13.91 -18.47 -3.27
N HIS A 183 -13.43 -17.21 -3.29
CA HIS A 183 -12.16 -16.82 -3.88
C HIS A 183 -10.99 -16.84 -2.88
N VAL A 184 -11.25 -16.95 -1.57
CA VAL A 184 -10.21 -17.03 -0.54
C VAL A 184 -9.83 -18.49 -0.36
N ARG A 185 -8.67 -18.89 -0.90
CA ARG A 185 -8.24 -20.30 -0.97
C ARG A 185 -7.56 -20.74 0.31
N ASN A 186 -6.53 -20.00 0.69
CA ASN A 186 -5.66 -20.36 1.80
C ASN A 186 -5.55 -19.20 2.80
N ARG A 187 -5.28 -19.57 4.05
CA ARG A 187 -4.91 -18.63 5.11
C ARG A 187 -3.71 -19.18 5.86
N TYR A 188 -2.57 -18.55 5.69
CA TYR A 188 -1.32 -18.94 6.32
C TYR A 188 -1.13 -18.18 7.62
N LYS A 189 -0.79 -18.90 8.70
CA LYS A 189 -0.30 -18.28 9.93
C LYS A 189 1.11 -17.78 9.68
N VAL A 190 1.39 -16.54 10.08
CA VAL A 190 2.71 -15.94 9.95
C VAL A 190 3.08 -15.20 11.23
N TRP A 191 4.36 -15.22 11.56
CA TRP A 191 4.94 -14.48 12.68
C TRP A 191 6.31 -13.95 12.27
N LYS A 192 6.82 -12.96 13.01
CA LYS A 192 8.14 -12.38 12.73
C LYS A 192 9.19 -13.50 12.83
N TRP A 193 9.96 -13.69 11.78
CA TRP A 193 11.10 -14.61 11.81
C TRP A 193 12.10 -14.14 12.88
N PRO A 194 12.68 -15.04 13.70
CA PRO A 194 13.76 -14.66 14.59
C PRO A 194 14.91 -14.14 13.73
N VAL A 195 15.13 -12.82 13.76
CA VAL A 195 16.34 -12.24 13.20
C VAL A 195 17.40 -12.54 14.25
N GLU A 196 18.38 -13.38 13.91
CA GLU A 196 19.58 -13.52 14.74
C GLU A 196 20.18 -12.12 14.91
N GLU A 197 20.29 -11.66 16.15
CA GLU A 197 20.94 -10.38 16.51
C GLU A 197 22.46 -10.45 16.31
#